data_AF-A0A2S7PZR5-F1
#
_entry.id   AF-A0A2S7PZR5-F1
#
_cell.length_a   1.000
_cell.length_b   1.000
_cell.length_c   1.000
_cell.angle_alpha   90.00
_cell.angle_beta   90.00
_cell.angle_gamma   90.00
#
_symmetry.space_group_name_H-M   'P 1'
#
loop_
_entity.id
_entity.type
_entity.pdbx_description
1 polymer ?
#
loop_
_entity_poly.entity_id
_entity_poly.type
_entity_poly.pdbx_seq_one_letter_code
_entity_poly.pdbx_strand_id
1 'polypeptide(L)'
;MLDLNITINELQNPLAGVSSVAVNTLITDLLRTERIKSEIFCLHVMGFQKKGRNASDYISSLLMTWTEDLAYKAGGHIEVLRKHRLHIREDSRTRGVRPDLTIVSKRNSQQLQLVSVDQRMQPLGKGLTCIELYNLLALAAKMYRAQPFADDTFIYQVDTWSIHFHGVQRITANIPFLYMQSMIQGRRELVGKIEIWRGPSLNFFEDAGRSQILQGIFERCELPCPCPSGISTVIQTPIQNPRKRKAIVQNDEEVREKRRITCT
;
A
#
# COMPACT_ATOMS: atom_id res chain seq x y z
N MET A 1 -26.62 3.61 -21.62
CA MET A 1 -25.82 3.37 -20.40
C MET A 1 -24.77 2.34 -20.74
N LEU A 2 -23.50 2.55 -20.38
CA LEU A 2 -22.50 1.48 -20.42
C LEU A 2 -22.87 0.50 -19.30
N ASP A 3 -23.06 -0.77 -19.64
CA ASP A 3 -23.11 -1.84 -18.64
C ASP A 3 -21.69 -2.01 -18.11
N LEU A 4 -21.50 -1.80 -16.81
CA LEU A 4 -20.19 -1.83 -16.17
C LEU A 4 -19.71 -3.27 -15.90
N ASN A 5 -20.52 -4.30 -16.21
CA ASN A 5 -20.18 -5.71 -16.01
C ASN A 5 -19.56 -5.98 -14.62
N ILE A 6 -20.26 -5.57 -13.56
CA ILE A 6 -19.79 -5.70 -12.17
C ILE A 6 -20.59 -6.78 -11.43
N THR A 7 -19.92 -7.59 -10.64
CA THR A 7 -20.54 -8.38 -9.57
C THR A 7 -19.98 -7.99 -8.22
N ILE A 8 -20.88 -7.87 -7.24
CA ILE A 8 -20.55 -7.46 -5.89
C ILE A 8 -20.93 -8.59 -4.94
N ASN A 9 -19.93 -9.10 -4.23
CA ASN A 9 -20.07 -10.15 -3.24
C ASN A 9 -19.80 -9.58 -1.83
N GLU A 10 -20.59 -10.03 -0.85
CA GLU A 10 -20.43 -9.68 0.56
C GLU A 10 -19.76 -10.84 1.29
N LEU A 11 -18.68 -10.56 2.02
CA LEU A 11 -18.01 -11.54 2.86
C LEU A 11 -18.51 -11.39 4.29
N GLN A 12 -19.04 -12.48 4.86
CA GLN A 12 -19.52 -12.49 6.24
C GLN A 12 -18.38 -12.52 7.26
N ASN A 13 -17.22 -13.04 6.87
CA ASN A 13 -16.05 -13.14 7.72
C ASN A 13 -14.88 -12.39 7.08
N PRO A 14 -13.97 -11.80 7.87
CA PRO A 14 -12.77 -11.21 7.32
C PRO A 14 -11.97 -12.31 6.65
N LEU A 15 -11.50 -12.08 5.42
CA LEU A 15 -10.54 -12.98 4.80
C LEU A 15 -9.37 -13.12 5.77
N ALA A 16 -8.98 -14.36 6.08
CA ALA A 16 -7.79 -14.64 6.87
C ALA A 16 -6.59 -14.14 6.04
N GLY A 17 -6.26 -12.87 6.21
CA GLY A 17 -5.20 -12.26 5.45
C GLY A 17 -3.90 -12.93 5.86
N VAL A 18 -3.16 -13.49 4.90
CA VAL A 18 -1.88 -14.12 5.20
C VAL A 18 -0.84 -13.01 5.30
N SER A 19 -0.84 -12.34 6.44
CA SER A 19 0.17 -11.33 6.77
C SER A 19 1.49 -12.02 7.11
N SER A 20 2.61 -11.51 6.58
CA SER A 20 3.93 -12.05 6.90
C SER A 20 4.25 -11.87 8.39
N VAL A 21 5.07 -12.77 8.95
CA VAL A 21 5.55 -12.65 10.34
C VAL A 21 6.19 -11.28 10.57
N ALA A 22 6.91 -10.76 9.58
CA ALA A 22 7.53 -9.43 9.62
C ALA A 22 6.51 -8.29 9.80
N VAL A 23 5.43 -8.31 9.01
CA VAL A 23 4.34 -7.32 9.12
C VAL A 23 3.67 -7.42 10.49
N ASN A 24 3.40 -8.64 10.97
CA ASN A 24 2.77 -8.85 12.28
C ASN A 24 3.65 -8.35 13.43
N THR A 25 4.96 -8.58 13.40
CA THR A 25 5.89 -8.08 14.41
C THR A 25 5.94 -6.55 14.38
N LEU A 26 6.08 -5.93 13.20
CA LEU A 26 6.12 -4.48 13.07
C LEU A 26 4.86 -3.78 13.59
N ILE A 27 3.68 -4.35 13.30
CA ILE A 27 2.39 -3.85 13.80
C ILE A 27 2.31 -4.03 15.32
N THR A 28 2.69 -5.21 15.83
CA THR A 28 2.67 -5.48 17.27
C THR A 28 3.59 -4.52 18.03
N ASP A 29 4.79 -4.27 17.50
CA ASP A 29 5.76 -3.35 18.10
C ASP A 29 5.27 -1.91 18.06
N LEU A 30 4.63 -1.48 16.97
CA LEU A 30 3.99 -0.15 16.89
C LEU A 30 2.92 0.01 17.98
N LEU A 31 1.97 -0.92 18.05
CA LEU A 31 0.84 -0.87 18.98
C LEU A 31 1.27 -0.91 20.45
N ARG A 32 2.47 -1.42 20.75
CA ARG A 32 3.05 -1.46 22.10
C ARG A 32 3.76 -0.17 22.52
N THR A 33 4.01 0.78 21.61
CA THR A 33 4.69 2.04 21.96
C THR A 33 3.84 2.92 22.85
N GLU A 34 4.45 3.61 23.82
CA GLU A 34 3.73 4.49 24.76
C GLU A 34 2.99 5.64 24.06
N ARG A 35 3.53 6.15 22.95
CA ARG A 35 2.86 7.14 22.10
C ARG A 35 1.52 6.60 21.59
N ILE A 36 1.52 5.40 21.01
CA ILE A 36 0.32 4.78 20.43
C ILE A 36 -0.67 4.37 21.52
N LYS A 37 -0.21 3.88 22.67
CA LYS A 37 -1.07 3.63 23.83
C LYS A 37 -1.78 4.91 24.30
N SER A 38 -1.07 6.03 24.33
CA SER A 38 -1.65 7.34 24.68
C SER A 38 -2.71 7.79 23.67
N GLU A 39 -2.47 7.60 22.38
CA GLU A 39 -3.46 7.88 21.32
C GLU A 39 -4.71 6.99 21.44
N ILE A 40 -4.55 5.70 21.74
CA ILE A 40 -5.64 4.76 21.99
C ILE A 40 -6.43 5.15 23.25
N PHE A 41 -5.74 5.59 24.31
CA PHE A 41 -6.37 6.08 25.53
C PHE A 41 -7.20 7.34 25.25
N CYS A 42 -6.66 8.30 24.51
CA CYS A 42 -7.41 9.50 24.08
C CYS A 42 -8.67 9.11 23.28
N LEU A 43 -8.56 8.11 22.40
CA LEU A 43 -9.68 7.59 21.61
C LEU A 43 -10.78 6.96 22.50
N HIS A 44 -10.40 6.29 23.59
CA HIS A 44 -11.35 5.80 24.60
C HIS A 44 -11.97 6.93 25.42
N VAL A 45 -11.18 7.89 25.91
CA VAL A 45 -11.62 8.97 26.80
C VAL A 45 -12.51 9.99 26.10
N MET A 46 -12.21 10.36 24.86
CA MET A 46 -13.09 11.20 24.04
C MET A 46 -14.45 10.52 23.80
N GLY A 47 -14.51 9.20 24.03
CA GLY A 47 -15.73 8.45 24.19
C GLY A 47 -16.66 8.65 23.03
N PHE A 48 -16.17 8.67 21.78
CA PHE A 48 -16.93 8.97 20.55
C PHE A 48 -18.30 8.24 20.55
N GLN A 49 -19.29 8.84 21.21
CA GLN A 49 -20.54 8.17 21.52
C GLN A 49 -21.41 8.26 20.27
N LYS A 50 -21.34 7.21 19.47
CA LYS A 50 -22.33 6.76 18.48
C LYS A 50 -22.73 7.69 17.32
N LYS A 51 -22.43 9.00 17.27
CA LYS A 51 -22.80 9.85 16.12
C LYS A 51 -21.85 11.05 15.94
N GLY A 52 -20.97 11.00 14.94
CA GLY A 52 -20.27 12.20 14.48
C GLY A 52 -19.31 11.94 13.32
N ARG A 53 -19.24 12.89 12.38
CA ARG A 53 -18.16 12.99 11.37
C ARG A 53 -16.78 13.02 12.02
N ASN A 54 -16.70 13.58 13.23
CA ASN A 54 -15.48 13.69 14.02
C ASN A 54 -14.81 12.33 14.31
N ALA A 55 -15.56 11.23 14.42
CA ALA A 55 -14.99 9.91 14.67
C ALA A 55 -14.26 9.37 13.43
N SER A 56 -14.88 9.47 12.24
CA SER A 56 -14.23 9.07 10.99
C SER A 56 -13.06 9.97 10.63
N ASP A 57 -13.12 11.25 10.98
CA ASP A 57 -12.02 12.22 10.83
C ASP A 57 -10.83 11.85 11.70
N TYR A 58 -11.10 11.53 12.96
CA TYR A 58 -10.05 11.14 13.88
C TYR A 58 -9.45 9.76 13.53
N ILE A 59 -10.28 8.78 13.19
CA ILE A 59 -9.81 7.45 12.76
C ILE A 59 -8.98 7.57 11.49
N SER A 60 -9.42 8.35 10.49
CA SER A 60 -8.63 8.59 9.29
C SER A 60 -7.28 9.22 9.65
N SER A 61 -7.25 10.23 10.52
CA SER A 61 -6.02 10.85 10.98
C SER A 61 -5.07 9.88 11.68
N LEU A 62 -5.57 9.03 12.59
CA LEU A 62 -4.74 8.02 13.26
C LEU A 62 -4.24 6.97 12.29
N LEU A 63 -5.12 6.44 11.44
CA LEU A 63 -4.77 5.41 10.48
C LEU A 63 -3.71 5.90 9.49
N MET A 64 -3.80 7.16 9.05
CA MET A 64 -2.76 7.80 8.24
C MET A 64 -1.42 7.83 8.98
N THR A 65 -1.39 8.37 10.20
CA THR A 65 -0.15 8.46 11.01
C THR A 65 0.47 7.08 11.24
N TRP A 66 -0.33 6.10 11.66
CA TRP A 66 0.16 4.75 11.95
C TRP A 66 0.68 4.04 10.71
N THR A 67 -0.01 4.23 9.57
CA THR A 67 0.43 3.66 8.29
C THR A 67 1.75 4.28 7.84
N GLU A 68 1.96 5.58 8.05
CA GLU A 68 3.23 6.23 7.75
C GLU A 68 4.36 5.78 8.65
N ASP A 69 4.12 5.61 9.95
CA ASP A 69 5.12 5.05 10.86
C ASP A 69 5.53 3.64 10.44
N LEU A 70 4.56 2.81 10.02
CA LEU A 70 4.83 1.46 9.51
C LEU A 70 5.59 1.50 8.18
N ALA A 71 5.22 2.37 7.25
CA ALA A 71 5.92 2.53 5.98
C ALA A 71 7.35 3.05 6.18
N TYR A 72 7.56 3.94 7.14
CA TYR A 72 8.89 4.41 7.53
C TYR A 72 9.74 3.26 8.10
N LYS A 73 9.19 2.47 9.03
CA LYS A 73 9.85 1.27 9.56
C LYS A 73 10.12 0.21 8.49
N ALA A 74 9.32 0.19 7.43
CA ALA A 74 9.50 -0.68 6.26
C ALA A 74 10.64 -0.23 5.33
N GLY A 75 11.45 0.79 5.67
CA GLY A 75 12.73 1.04 5.02
C GLY A 75 12.66 1.43 3.53
N GLY A 76 11.61 2.15 3.13
CA GLY A 76 11.45 2.64 1.75
C GLY A 76 10.85 1.64 0.76
N HIS A 77 10.46 0.45 1.21
CA HIS A 77 9.72 -0.53 0.39
C HIS A 77 8.26 -0.11 0.12
N ILE A 78 7.75 0.79 0.96
CA ILE A 78 6.38 1.29 0.90
C ILE A 78 6.45 2.80 0.84
N GLU A 79 5.72 3.37 -0.10
CA GLU A 79 5.51 4.81 -0.21
C GLU A 79 4.08 5.16 0.14
N VAL A 80 3.94 6.19 0.96
CA VAL A 80 2.65 6.70 1.42
C VAL A 80 2.45 8.09 0.84
N LEU A 81 1.37 8.25 0.08
CA LEU A 81 1.03 9.48 -0.63
C LEU A 81 -0.23 10.09 -0.01
N ARG A 82 -0.06 11.18 0.74
CA ARG A 82 -1.19 11.95 1.29
C ARG A 82 -1.91 12.74 0.21
N LYS A 83 -3.24 12.78 0.27
CA LYS A 83 -4.10 13.60 -0.61
C LYS A 83 -3.77 13.42 -2.10
N HIS A 84 -3.25 12.25 -2.46
CA HIS A 84 -2.86 11.94 -3.83
C HIS A 84 -4.10 11.93 -4.70
N ARG A 85 -4.05 12.61 -5.84
CA ARG A 85 -5.18 12.62 -6.76
C ARG A 85 -5.15 11.37 -7.62
N LEU A 86 -6.15 10.51 -7.44
CA LEU A 86 -6.41 9.38 -8.33
C LEU A 86 -7.27 9.85 -9.49
N HIS A 87 -6.79 9.62 -10.71
CA HIS A 87 -7.44 10.06 -11.93
C HIS A 87 -7.14 9.09 -13.08
N ILE A 88 -8.19 8.72 -13.82
CA ILE A 88 -8.09 8.00 -15.08
C ILE A 88 -7.80 9.05 -16.16
N ARG A 89 -6.60 9.09 -16.73
CA ARG A 89 -6.13 10.12 -17.68
C ARG A 89 -7.09 10.36 -18.85
N GLU A 90 -7.75 9.30 -19.31
CA GLU A 90 -8.67 9.30 -20.43
C GLU A 90 -10.07 9.81 -20.05
N ASP A 91 -10.35 9.99 -18.76
CA ASP A 91 -11.60 10.57 -18.27
C ASP A 91 -11.51 12.10 -18.24
N SER A 92 -12.20 12.74 -19.20
CA SER A 92 -12.32 14.19 -19.29
C SER A 92 -13.46 14.78 -18.46
N ARG A 93 -14.36 13.94 -17.91
CA ARG A 93 -15.60 14.36 -17.26
C ARG A 93 -15.44 14.54 -15.76
N THR A 94 -14.50 13.84 -15.16
CA THR A 94 -14.19 13.97 -13.75
C THR A 94 -12.88 14.73 -13.55
N ARG A 95 -12.77 15.36 -12.39
CA ARG A 95 -11.47 15.84 -11.89
C ARG A 95 -10.74 14.69 -11.20
N GLY A 96 -11.35 13.55 -10.95
CA GLY A 96 -10.79 12.48 -10.16
C GLY A 96 -10.97 12.75 -8.68
N VAL A 97 -10.43 11.87 -7.88
CA VAL A 97 -10.74 11.73 -6.45
C VAL A 97 -9.47 11.84 -5.63
N ARG A 98 -9.62 12.25 -4.38
CA ARG A 98 -8.51 12.44 -3.44
C ARG A 98 -8.78 11.59 -2.21
N PRO A 99 -8.33 10.32 -2.19
CA PRO A 99 -8.26 9.57 -0.96
C PRO A 99 -7.42 10.31 0.08
N ASP A 100 -7.68 10.00 1.34
CA ASP A 100 -6.88 10.50 2.46
C ASP A 100 -5.44 9.99 2.34
N LEU A 101 -5.33 8.70 1.98
CA LEU A 101 -4.07 8.00 1.81
C LEU A 101 -4.07 7.15 0.53
N THR A 102 -2.96 7.15 -0.20
CA THR A 102 -2.64 6.11 -1.18
C THR A 102 -1.32 5.47 -0.80
N ILE A 103 -1.30 4.15 -0.72
CA ILE A 103 -0.12 3.36 -0.36
C ILE A 103 0.36 2.64 -1.61
N VAL A 104 1.68 2.66 -1.82
CA VAL A 104 2.33 2.09 -2.99
C VAL A 104 3.45 1.16 -2.55
N SER A 105 3.39 -0.11 -2.94
CA SER A 105 4.52 -1.05 -2.78
C SER A 105 5.53 -0.87 -3.91
N LYS A 106 6.82 -0.76 -3.58
CA LYS A 106 7.94 -0.51 -4.52
C LYS A 106 8.68 -1.76 -4.98
N ARG A 107 8.26 -2.97 -4.58
CA ARG A 107 9.08 -4.18 -4.73
C ARG A 107 9.26 -4.67 -6.17
N ASN A 108 8.45 -4.21 -7.11
CA ASN A 108 8.71 -4.30 -8.55
C ASN A 108 7.86 -3.24 -9.27
N SER A 109 8.40 -2.50 -10.23
CA SER A 109 7.58 -1.56 -11.04
C SER A 109 6.45 -2.28 -11.77
N GLN A 110 6.66 -3.58 -12.03
CA GLN A 110 5.71 -4.51 -12.62
C GLN A 110 4.75 -5.17 -11.61
N GLN A 111 4.75 -4.82 -10.33
CA GLN A 111 3.77 -5.31 -9.34
C GLN A 111 3.44 -4.22 -8.33
N LEU A 112 3.22 -3.00 -8.83
CA LEU A 112 2.77 -1.86 -8.04
C LEU A 112 1.42 -2.19 -7.41
N GLN A 113 1.43 -2.57 -6.14
CA GLN A 113 0.21 -2.70 -5.38
C GLN A 113 -0.20 -1.33 -4.87
N LEU A 114 -1.46 -1.00 -5.10
CA LEU A 114 -2.04 0.26 -4.70
C LEU A 114 -3.21 0.02 -3.77
N VAL A 115 -3.18 0.70 -2.62
CA VAL A 115 -4.26 0.72 -1.65
C VAL A 115 -4.70 2.15 -1.47
N SER A 116 -6.00 2.43 -1.52
CA SER A 116 -6.54 3.73 -1.09
C SER A 116 -7.23 3.63 0.26
N VAL A 117 -7.18 4.70 1.04
CA VAL A 117 -7.97 4.86 2.26
C VAL A 117 -8.85 6.08 2.11
N ASP A 118 -10.15 5.90 2.28
CA ASP A 118 -11.17 6.89 1.99
C ASP A 118 -12.18 6.99 3.12
N GLN A 119 -12.61 8.20 3.43
CA GLN A 119 -13.75 8.43 4.32
C GLN A 119 -15.07 8.33 3.57
N ARG A 120 -16.02 7.65 4.20
CA ARG A 120 -17.37 7.47 3.69
C ARG A 120 -18.37 8.28 4.50
N MET A 121 -19.13 9.11 3.80
CA MET A 121 -20.18 9.94 4.39
C MET A 121 -21.50 9.20 4.64
N GLN A 122 -21.67 7.99 4.10
CA GLN A 122 -22.92 7.21 4.15
C GLN A 122 -22.72 5.81 4.75
N PRO A 123 -23.76 5.20 5.33
CA PRO A 123 -23.71 3.86 5.90
C PRO A 123 -23.10 2.78 5.02
N LEU A 124 -22.29 1.91 5.64
CA LEU A 124 -21.90 0.61 5.14
C LEU A 124 -23.19 -0.21 4.97
N GLY A 125 -23.56 -0.55 3.73
CA GLY A 125 -24.83 -1.22 3.41
C GLY A 125 -25.61 -0.56 2.27
N LYS A 126 -25.31 0.69 1.90
CA LYS A 126 -25.90 1.35 0.72
C LYS A 126 -25.19 1.01 -0.61
N GLY A 127 -24.53 -0.14 -0.70
CA GLY A 127 -23.72 -0.52 -1.86
C GLY A 127 -22.42 0.28 -1.97
N LEU A 128 -21.78 0.26 -3.14
CA LEU A 128 -20.59 1.05 -3.44
C LEU A 128 -20.98 2.49 -3.79
N THR A 129 -20.25 3.44 -3.25
CA THR A 129 -20.31 4.84 -3.69
C THR A 129 -19.59 5.00 -5.03
N CYS A 130 -19.97 6.03 -5.79
CA CYS A 130 -19.24 6.36 -7.03
C CYS A 130 -17.76 6.68 -6.77
N ILE A 131 -17.44 7.22 -5.59
CA ILE A 131 -16.06 7.53 -5.19
C ILE A 131 -15.26 6.23 -5.00
N GLU A 132 -15.81 5.26 -4.25
CA GLU A 132 -15.16 3.96 -4.05
C GLU A 132 -14.96 3.23 -5.39
N LEU A 133 -15.98 3.21 -6.25
CA LEU A 133 -15.86 2.58 -7.57
C LEU A 133 -14.81 3.29 -8.44
N TYR A 134 -14.82 4.63 -8.45
CA TYR A 134 -13.84 5.40 -9.20
C TYR A 134 -12.43 5.21 -8.66
N ASN A 135 -12.25 5.12 -7.33
CA ASN A 135 -10.97 4.80 -6.70
C ASN A 135 -10.44 3.46 -7.22
N LEU A 136 -11.23 2.40 -7.12
CA LEU A 136 -10.83 1.05 -7.58
C LEU A 136 -10.41 1.07 -9.07
N LEU A 137 -11.21 1.71 -9.93
CA LEU A 137 -10.89 1.83 -11.36
C LEU A 137 -9.65 2.69 -11.62
N ALA A 138 -9.47 3.78 -10.88
CA ALA A 138 -8.30 4.65 -11.02
C ALA A 138 -7.01 3.98 -10.53
N LEU A 139 -7.09 3.15 -9.48
CA LEU A 139 -5.99 2.31 -9.02
C LEU A 139 -5.63 1.27 -10.08
N ALA A 140 -6.61 0.54 -10.62
CA ALA A 140 -6.37 -0.42 -11.69
C ALA A 140 -5.82 0.24 -12.96
N ALA A 141 -6.29 1.44 -13.31
CA ALA A 141 -5.74 2.20 -14.46
C ALA A 141 -4.28 2.58 -14.26
N LYS A 142 -3.86 2.89 -13.03
CA LYS A 142 -2.45 3.12 -12.70
C LYS A 142 -1.63 1.86 -12.83
N MET A 143 -2.12 0.72 -12.34
CA MET A 143 -1.45 -0.57 -12.52
C MET A 143 -1.34 -0.97 -13.99
N TYR A 144 -2.41 -0.76 -14.78
CA TYR A 144 -2.42 -1.01 -16.21
C TYR A 144 -1.37 -0.19 -16.96
N ARG A 145 -1.20 1.09 -16.62
CA ARG A 145 -0.14 1.90 -17.26
C ARG A 145 1.27 1.47 -16.88
N ALA A 146 1.45 0.93 -15.68
CA ALA A 146 2.74 0.36 -15.28
C ALA A 146 3.03 -0.98 -15.96
N GLN A 147 1.99 -1.72 -16.36
CA GLN A 147 2.07 -3.04 -16.98
C GLN A 147 1.11 -3.16 -18.19
N PRO A 148 1.36 -2.42 -19.28
CA PRO A 148 0.45 -2.37 -20.43
C PRO A 148 0.51 -3.63 -21.31
N PHE A 149 1.47 -4.53 -21.06
CA PHE A 149 1.70 -5.77 -21.82
C PHE A 149 1.55 -7.02 -20.95
N ALA A 150 0.73 -6.95 -19.89
CA ALA A 150 0.37 -8.12 -19.12
C ALA A 150 -0.43 -9.10 -20.01
N ASP A 151 -0.44 -10.38 -19.61
CA ASP A 151 -1.24 -11.42 -20.26
C ASP A 151 -2.74 -11.05 -20.22
N ASP A 152 -3.52 -11.46 -21.22
CA ASP A 152 -4.97 -11.24 -21.28
C ASP A 152 -5.72 -11.89 -20.09
N THR A 153 -5.12 -12.90 -19.47
CA THR A 153 -5.61 -13.57 -18.25
C THR A 153 -5.23 -12.83 -16.96
N PHE A 154 -4.42 -11.77 -17.04
CA PHE A 154 -3.97 -11.03 -15.87
C PHE A 154 -5.11 -10.30 -15.16
N ILE A 155 -5.09 -10.30 -13.83
CA ILE A 155 -6.09 -9.66 -12.99
C ILE A 155 -5.41 -8.61 -12.11
N TYR A 156 -5.84 -7.36 -12.25
CA TYR A 156 -5.49 -6.29 -11.33
C TYR A 156 -6.29 -6.45 -10.05
N GLN A 157 -5.61 -6.81 -8.96
CA GLN A 157 -6.20 -6.85 -7.64
C GLN A 157 -5.91 -5.55 -6.89
N VAL A 158 -6.94 -4.74 -6.65
CA VAL A 158 -6.83 -3.44 -5.97
C VAL A 158 -7.71 -3.38 -4.74
N ASP A 159 -7.28 -2.64 -3.73
CA ASP A 159 -8.00 -2.50 -2.47
C ASP A 159 -8.28 -1.04 -2.14
N THR A 160 -9.47 -0.79 -1.60
CA THR A 160 -9.85 0.45 -0.95
C THR A 160 -10.32 0.15 0.47
N TRP A 161 -9.87 0.93 1.45
CA TRP A 161 -10.36 0.89 2.83
C TRP A 161 -11.27 2.08 3.08
N SER A 162 -12.53 1.76 3.40
CA SER A 162 -13.60 2.74 3.60
C SER A 162 -13.86 2.93 5.09
N ILE A 163 -13.66 4.16 5.59
CA ILE A 163 -13.85 4.53 7.00
C ILE A 163 -15.25 5.12 7.17
N HIS A 164 -16.04 4.56 8.08
CA HIS A 164 -17.41 4.99 8.34
C HIS A 164 -17.77 4.90 9.83
N PHE A 165 -18.07 6.05 10.45
CA PHE A 165 -18.22 6.19 11.90
C PHE A 165 -17.03 5.59 12.65
N HIS A 166 -17.20 4.40 13.25
CA HIS A 166 -16.19 3.64 13.99
C HIS A 166 -15.70 2.40 13.22
N GLY A 167 -16.36 2.07 12.12
CA GLY A 167 -16.11 0.89 11.32
C GLY A 167 -15.18 1.20 10.15
N VAL A 168 -14.28 0.27 9.86
CA VAL A 168 -13.37 0.33 8.72
C VAL A 168 -13.58 -0.93 7.89
N GLN A 169 -13.95 -0.77 6.62
CA GLN A 169 -14.29 -1.88 5.73
C GLN A 169 -13.30 -1.97 4.57
N ARG A 170 -12.77 -3.16 4.32
CA ARG A 170 -11.99 -3.45 3.10
C ARG A 170 -12.92 -3.72 1.93
N ILE A 171 -12.61 -3.12 0.79
CA ILE A 171 -13.26 -3.36 -0.50
C ILE A 171 -12.15 -3.79 -1.46
N THR A 172 -12.22 -5.01 -1.96
CA THR A 172 -11.25 -5.57 -2.91
C THR A 172 -11.92 -5.72 -4.26
N ALA A 173 -11.25 -5.29 -5.33
CA ALA A 173 -11.71 -5.52 -6.70
C ALA A 173 -10.69 -6.34 -7.48
N ASN A 174 -11.18 -7.37 -8.15
CA ASN A 174 -10.48 -8.13 -9.18
C ASN A 174 -10.93 -7.56 -10.53
N ILE A 175 -10.03 -6.88 -11.23
CA ILE A 175 -10.32 -6.20 -12.48
C ILE A 175 -9.47 -6.84 -13.59
N PRO A 176 -10.06 -7.55 -14.55
CA PRO A 176 -9.31 -8.18 -15.64
C PRO A 176 -8.53 -7.19 -16.51
N PHE A 177 -7.41 -7.63 -17.06
CA PHE A 177 -6.61 -6.86 -18.02
C PHE A 177 -7.46 -6.36 -19.20
N LEU A 178 -8.20 -7.27 -19.83
CA LEU A 178 -9.07 -6.98 -20.95
C LEU A 178 -10.17 -5.96 -20.62
N TYR A 179 -10.63 -5.94 -19.37
CA TYR A 179 -11.60 -4.94 -18.91
C TYR A 179 -10.95 -3.55 -18.91
N MET A 180 -9.77 -3.42 -18.32
CA MET A 180 -9.04 -2.16 -18.30
C MET A 180 -8.65 -1.68 -19.69
N GLN A 181 -8.19 -2.59 -20.54
CA GLN A 181 -7.84 -2.29 -21.92
C GLN A 181 -9.04 -1.77 -22.70
N SER A 182 -10.19 -2.46 -22.64
CA SER A 182 -11.42 -2.05 -23.35
C SER A 182 -11.97 -0.72 -22.82
N MET A 183 -11.92 -0.50 -21.52
CA MET A 183 -12.33 0.76 -20.89
C MET A 183 -11.43 1.94 -21.33
N ILE A 184 -10.10 1.78 -21.27
CA ILE A 184 -9.14 2.83 -21.64
C ILE A 184 -9.18 3.14 -23.14
N GLN A 185 -9.43 2.13 -23.99
CA GLN A 185 -9.64 2.30 -25.43
C GLN A 185 -11.01 2.93 -25.76
N GLY A 186 -11.90 3.13 -24.78
CA GLY A 186 -13.22 3.70 -24.99
C GLY A 186 -14.16 2.81 -25.81
N ARG A 187 -14.00 1.47 -25.70
CA ARG A 187 -14.89 0.53 -26.39
C ARG A 187 -16.31 0.65 -25.85
N ARG A 188 -17.31 0.47 -26.72
CA ARG A 188 -18.73 0.46 -26.33
C ARG A 188 -19.09 -0.76 -25.48
N GLU A 189 -18.43 -1.88 -25.76
CA GLU A 189 -18.60 -3.14 -25.04
C GLU A 189 -17.35 -3.38 -24.20
N LEU A 190 -17.54 -3.57 -22.89
CA LEU A 190 -16.47 -3.85 -21.94
C LEU A 190 -16.20 -5.35 -21.92
N VAL A 191 -14.94 -5.74 -22.06
CA VAL A 191 -14.53 -7.15 -22.12
C VAL A 191 -14.19 -7.64 -20.72
N GLY A 192 -14.85 -8.72 -20.31
CA GLY A 192 -14.66 -9.29 -18.97
C GLY A 192 -15.56 -8.65 -17.93
N LYS A 193 -15.39 -9.09 -16.68
CA LYS A 193 -16.28 -8.81 -15.57
C LYS A 193 -15.46 -8.42 -14.34
N ILE A 194 -15.82 -7.31 -13.70
CA ILE A 194 -15.23 -6.92 -12.43
C ILE A 194 -15.90 -7.70 -11.31
N GLU A 195 -15.09 -8.28 -10.42
CA GLU A 195 -15.57 -8.86 -9.18
C GLU A 195 -15.15 -7.98 -8.01
N ILE A 196 -16.12 -7.52 -7.23
CA ILE A 196 -15.89 -6.70 -6.04
C ILE A 196 -16.32 -7.47 -4.81
N TRP A 197 -15.42 -7.56 -3.84
CA TRP A 197 -15.60 -8.23 -2.57
C TRP A 197 -15.58 -7.19 -1.46
N ARG A 198 -16.66 -7.14 -0.68
CA ARG A 198 -16.75 -6.28 0.50
C ARG A 198 -16.54 -7.13 1.74
N GLY A 199 -15.49 -6.81 2.49
CA GLY A 199 -15.20 -7.44 3.78
C GLY A 199 -16.19 -7.02 4.87
N PRO A 200 -16.15 -7.61 6.06
CA PRO A 200 -16.89 -7.12 7.20
C PRO A 200 -16.40 -5.73 7.64
N SER A 201 -17.25 -5.01 8.36
CA SER A 201 -16.84 -3.77 9.01
C SER A 201 -16.07 -4.08 10.30
N LEU A 202 -14.80 -3.68 10.34
CA LEU A 202 -13.94 -3.88 11.50
C LEU A 202 -14.05 -2.68 12.44
N ASN A 203 -14.21 -2.93 13.74
CA ASN A 203 -14.31 -1.86 14.73
C ASN A 203 -12.92 -1.33 15.09
N PHE A 204 -12.61 -0.07 14.72
CA PHE A 204 -11.32 0.54 15.02
C PHE A 204 -11.09 0.80 16.52
N PHE A 205 -12.14 0.78 17.34
CA PHE A 205 -12.01 0.94 18.80
C PHE A 205 -11.54 -0.33 19.50
N GLU A 206 -11.62 -1.48 18.84
CA GLU A 206 -11.16 -2.76 19.37
C GLU A 206 -9.72 -3.05 18.96
N ASP A 207 -8.93 -3.65 19.86
CA ASP A 207 -7.54 -4.02 19.59
C ASP A 207 -7.42 -4.98 18.41
N ALA A 208 -8.31 -5.96 18.34
CA ALA A 208 -8.39 -6.91 17.24
C ALA A 208 -8.69 -6.21 15.91
N GLY A 209 -9.63 -5.26 15.90
CA GLY A 209 -9.98 -4.49 14.71
C GLY A 209 -8.81 -3.65 14.20
N ARG A 210 -8.13 -2.89 15.09
CA ARG A 210 -6.92 -2.12 14.73
C ARG A 210 -5.86 -3.00 14.08
N SER A 211 -5.59 -4.15 14.71
CA SER A 211 -4.56 -5.08 14.25
C SER A 211 -4.90 -5.64 12.87
N GLN A 212 -6.15 -6.07 12.66
CA GLN A 212 -6.61 -6.61 11.37
C GLN A 212 -6.63 -5.56 10.26
N ILE A 213 -7.01 -4.31 10.55
CA ILE A 213 -7.00 -3.21 9.57
C ILE A 213 -5.56 -2.95 9.10
N LEU A 214 -4.63 -2.77 10.05
CA LEU A 214 -3.21 -2.57 9.72
C LEU A 214 -2.64 -3.78 8.98
N GLN A 215 -2.90 -5.00 9.46
CA GLN A 215 -2.45 -6.22 8.78
C GLN A 215 -2.98 -6.28 7.35
N GLY A 216 -4.26 -6.00 7.13
CA GLY A 216 -4.86 -6.06 5.80
C GLY A 216 -4.33 -4.97 4.85
N ILE A 217 -4.00 -3.79 5.36
CA ILE A 217 -3.36 -2.72 4.57
C ILE A 217 -1.98 -3.16 4.07
N PHE A 218 -1.21 -3.81 4.95
CA PHE A 218 0.17 -4.23 4.65
C PHE A 218 0.28 -5.67 4.13
N GLU A 219 -0.81 -6.44 4.10
CA GLU A 219 -0.83 -7.87 3.76
C GLU A 219 -0.17 -8.14 2.41
N ARG A 220 -0.51 -7.31 1.42
CA ARG A 220 0.05 -7.45 0.08
C ARG A 220 1.40 -6.76 -0.04
N CYS A 221 1.66 -5.74 0.78
CA CYS A 221 2.92 -5.02 0.76
C CYS A 221 4.03 -5.93 1.28
N GLU A 222 4.70 -6.62 0.37
CA GLU A 222 5.77 -7.53 0.69
C GLU A 222 6.91 -6.83 1.46
N LEU A 223 6.91 -6.98 2.78
CA LEU A 223 8.02 -6.56 3.63
C LEU A 223 9.11 -7.65 3.64
N PRO A 224 10.40 -7.29 3.59
CA PRO A 224 11.45 -8.27 3.80
C PRO A 224 11.26 -8.93 5.16
N CYS A 225 11.31 -10.27 5.19
CA CYS A 225 11.46 -10.99 6.44
C CYS A 225 12.72 -10.46 7.14
N PRO A 226 12.67 -10.10 8.43
CA PRO A 226 13.89 -9.94 9.19
C PRO A 226 14.55 -11.32 9.18
N CYS A 227 15.63 -11.49 8.41
CA CYS A 227 16.51 -12.63 8.61
C CYS A 227 16.90 -12.60 10.09
N PRO A 228 16.74 -13.68 10.85
CA PRO A 228 17.47 -13.76 12.11
C PRO A 228 18.94 -13.56 11.73
N SER A 229 19.62 -12.68 12.46
CA SER A 229 21.05 -12.43 12.35
C SER A 229 21.81 -13.72 12.72
N GLY A 230 21.81 -14.68 11.80
CA GLY A 230 22.60 -15.88 11.82
C GLY A 230 23.95 -15.55 11.22
N ILE A 231 24.93 -15.37 12.09
CA ILE A 231 26.37 -15.60 11.88
C ILE A 231 26.74 -15.86 10.41
N SER A 232 27.20 -14.82 9.71
CA SER A 232 27.98 -15.00 8.48
C SER A 232 29.29 -15.67 8.85
N THR A 233 29.28 -17.00 8.94
CA THR A 233 30.51 -17.78 8.80
C THR A 233 30.93 -17.65 7.35
N VAL A 234 31.86 -16.74 7.10
CA VAL A 234 32.57 -16.61 5.84
C VAL A 234 33.28 -17.94 5.58
N ILE A 235 32.66 -18.82 4.81
CA ILE A 235 33.39 -19.91 4.16
C ILE A 235 33.94 -19.30 2.87
N GLN A 236 35.18 -18.82 2.94
CA GLN A 236 35.99 -18.54 1.77
C GLN A 236 36.21 -19.85 1.00
N THR A 237 35.48 -20.06 -0.08
CA THR A 237 35.92 -20.97 -1.13
C THR A 237 37.05 -20.29 -1.91
N PRO A 238 38.26 -20.89 -1.98
CA PRO A 238 39.38 -20.27 -2.67
C PRO A 238 39.16 -20.35 -4.18
N ILE A 239 38.94 -19.20 -4.81
CA ILE A 239 39.00 -19.11 -6.27
C ILE A 239 40.46 -19.24 -6.68
N GLN A 240 40.84 -20.44 -7.11
CA GLN A 240 41.99 -20.62 -7.98
C GLN A 240 41.66 -20.00 -9.34
N ASN A 241 42.41 -18.97 -9.74
CA ASN A 241 42.80 -18.90 -11.15
C ASN A 241 44.18 -18.23 -11.31
N PRO A 242 45.12 -18.89 -12.01
CA PRO A 242 46.48 -18.42 -12.16
C PRO A 242 46.60 -17.48 -13.37
N ARG A 243 47.64 -16.62 -13.33
CA ARG A 243 48.13 -15.76 -14.41
C ARG A 243 47.37 -14.43 -14.61
N LYS A 244 47.80 -13.43 -13.84
CA LYS A 244 48.42 -12.20 -14.37
C LYS A 244 49.14 -11.47 -13.21
N ARG A 245 50.36 -11.92 -12.93
CA ARG A 245 51.36 -11.16 -12.14
C ARG A 245 52.16 -10.29 -13.11
N LYS A 246 52.16 -8.99 -12.86
CA LYS A 246 53.28 -8.03 -12.96
C LYS A 246 52.71 -6.71 -12.44
N ALA A 247 53.02 -6.36 -11.19
CA ALA A 247 54.08 -5.41 -10.82
C ALA A 247 53.65 -3.99 -11.26
N ILE A 248 53.56 -2.99 -10.39
CA ILE A 248 54.64 -2.40 -9.61
C ILE A 248 54.03 -1.52 -8.49
N VAL A 249 54.66 -1.58 -7.33
CA VAL A 249 54.53 -0.66 -6.19
C VAL A 249 55.19 0.67 -6.56
N GLN A 250 54.57 1.80 -6.19
CA GLN A 250 55.15 3.14 -5.90
C GLN A 250 54.28 4.24 -6.52
N ASN A 251 53.55 5.00 -5.70
CA ASN A 251 53.55 6.47 -5.78
C ASN A 251 52.89 7.17 -4.58
N ASP A 252 53.20 6.75 -3.35
CA ASP A 252 52.72 7.42 -2.12
C ASP A 252 53.52 8.69 -1.74
N GLU A 253 54.47 9.14 -2.59
CA GLU A 253 55.20 10.41 -2.38
C GLU A 253 54.75 11.54 -3.33
N GLU A 254 54.09 11.27 -4.45
CA GLU A 254 53.70 12.33 -5.40
C GLU A 254 52.40 13.08 -5.02
N VAL A 255 51.65 12.58 -4.03
CA VAL A 255 50.43 13.24 -3.53
C VAL A 255 50.71 14.18 -2.34
N ARG A 256 51.90 14.07 -1.71
CA ARG A 256 52.29 14.96 -0.58
C ARG A 256 53.02 16.24 -1.02
N GLU A 257 53.62 16.28 -2.22
CA GLU A 257 54.30 17.48 -2.73
C GLU A 257 53.33 18.52 -3.33
N LYS A 258 52.17 18.11 -3.86
CA LYS A 258 51.19 19.01 -4.52
C LYS A 258 50.26 19.79 -3.60
N ARG A 259 50.43 19.70 -2.27
CA ARG A 259 49.68 20.52 -1.28
C ARG A 259 50.54 21.54 -0.52
N ARG A 260 51.81 21.73 -0.90
CA ARG A 260 52.69 22.78 -0.34
C ARG A 260 53.00 23.94 -1.28
N ILE A 261 52.52 23.92 -2.52
CA ILE A 261 52.74 25.01 -3.49
C ILE A 261 51.39 25.55 -3.96
N THR A 262 50.67 26.18 -3.03
CA THR A 262 49.58 27.14 -3.33
C THR A 262 49.30 27.96 -2.06
N CYS A 263 50.34 28.59 -1.53
CA CYS A 263 50.24 29.73 -0.60
C CYS A 263 51.40 30.67 -0.91
N THR A 264 51.17 31.59 -1.83
CA THR A 264 51.61 33.01 -1.90
C THR A 264 51.19 33.55 -3.24
#